data_AF-A0A952IY18-F1
#
_entry.id   AF-A0A952IY18-F1
#
_cell.length_a   1.000
_cell.length_b   1.000
_cell.length_c   1.000
_cell.angle_alpha   90.00
_cell.angle_beta   90.00
_cell.angle_gamma   90.00
#
_symmetry.space_group_name_H-M   'P 1'
#
loop_
_entity.id
_entity.type
_entity.pdbx_description
1 polymer ?
#
loop_
_entity_poly.entity_id
_entity_poly.type
_entity_poly.pdbx_seq_one_letter_code
_entity_poly.pdbx_strand_id
1 'polypeptide(L)' 'MDNSPLDDLLNQPLVVINVGLAGFAQELESQNVESLQVDWVPPAGGDSELADILSRLES' A
#
# COMPACT_ATOMS: atom_id res chain seq x y z
N MET A 1 -16.13 29.14 -1.51
CA MET A 1 -14.84 28.58 -1.08
C MET A 1 -14.40 27.70 -2.22
N ASP A 2 -13.29 28.02 -2.86
CA ASP A 2 -12.73 27.14 -3.89
C ASP A 2 -12.16 25.92 -3.17
N ASN A 3 -12.66 24.73 -3.48
CA ASN A 3 -12.11 23.50 -2.91
C ASN A 3 -10.72 23.28 -3.50
N SER A 4 -9.77 22.85 -2.68
CA SER A 4 -8.48 22.43 -3.21
C SER A 4 -8.64 21.12 -3.98
N PRO A 5 -7.77 20.83 -4.97
CA PRO A 5 -7.75 19.52 -5.63
C PRO A 5 -7.62 18.33 -4.64
N LEU A 6 -7.06 18.57 -3.46
CA LEU A 6 -6.98 17.60 -2.38
C LEU A 6 -8.35 17.35 -1.74
N ASP A 7 -9.13 18.39 -1.52
CA ASP A 7 -10.48 18.26 -0.97
C ASP A 7 -11.38 17.46 -1.93
N ASP A 8 -11.28 17.71 -3.23
CA ASP A 8 -12.05 16.96 -4.22
C ASP A 8 -11.62 15.48 -4.29
N LEU A 9 -10.31 15.20 -4.14
CA LEU A 9 -9.78 13.84 -4.08
C LEU A 9 -10.29 13.07 -2.85
N LEU A 10 -10.36 13.71 -1.68
CA LEU A 10 -10.72 13.05 -0.43
C LEU A 10 -12.23 12.98 -0.18
N ASN A 11 -13.03 13.81 -0.86
CA ASN A 11 -14.49 13.83 -0.74
C ASN A 11 -15.22 12.96 -1.77
N GLN A 12 -14.50 12.25 -2.64
CA GLN A 12 -15.06 11.25 -3.56
C GLN A 12 -14.79 9.83 -3.03
N PRO A 13 -15.53 8.82 -3.50
CA PRO A 13 -15.24 7.42 -3.18
C PRO A 13 -13.78 7.07 -3.49
N LEU A 14 -13.08 6.53 -2.51
CA LEU A 14 -11.68 6.13 -2.62
C LEU A 14 -11.59 4.61 -2.82
N VAL A 15 -10.67 4.21 -3.70
CA VAL A 15 -10.22 2.83 -3.84
C VAL A 15 -8.83 2.73 -3.23
N VAL A 16 -8.69 1.97 -2.14
CA VAL A 16 -7.45 1.91 -1.36
C VAL A 16 -6.61 0.70 -1.75
N ILE A 17 -5.42 0.93 -2.30
CA ILE A 17 -4.42 -0.12 -2.50
C ILE A 17 -3.64 -0.30 -1.20
N ASN A 18 -3.91 -1.39 -0.47
CA ASN A 18 -3.21 -1.69 0.77
C ASN A 18 -1.93 -2.48 0.50
N VAL A 19 -0.81 -1.98 1.00
CA VAL A 19 0.49 -2.66 0.96
C VAL A 19 0.94 -2.88 2.40
N GLY A 20 1.20 -4.14 2.76
CA GLY A 20 1.58 -4.52 4.12
C GLY A 20 0.49 -5.35 4.81
N LEU A 21 0.13 -4.98 6.04
CA LEU A 21 -0.72 -5.82 6.89
C LEU A 21 -2.14 -5.93 6.33
N ALA A 22 -2.58 -7.17 6.08
CA ALA A 22 -3.93 -7.47 5.59
C ALA A 22 -5.04 -6.99 6.54
N GLY A 23 -4.75 -6.85 7.84
CA GLY A 23 -5.70 -6.31 8.82
C GLY A 23 -6.17 -4.89 8.50
N PHE A 24 -5.34 -4.06 7.85
CA PHE A 24 -5.78 -2.72 7.44
C PHE A 24 -6.76 -2.75 6.27
N ALA A 25 -6.56 -3.62 5.28
CA ALA A 25 -7.55 -3.82 4.22
C ALA A 25 -8.88 -4.33 4.79
N GLN A 26 -8.84 -5.32 5.69
CA GLN A 26 -10.03 -5.88 6.33
C GLN A 26 -10.82 -4.83 7.14
N GLU A 27 -10.12 -3.96 7.87
CA GLU A 27 -10.75 -2.88 8.62
C GLU A 27 -11.48 -1.90 7.67
N LEU A 28 -10.86 -1.53 6.55
CA LEU A 28 -11.46 -0.66 5.53
C LEU A 28 -12.68 -1.31 4.87
N GLU A 29 -12.57 -2.58 4.48
CA GLU A 29 -13.68 -3.37 3.91
C GLU A 29 -14.86 -3.45 4.88
N SER A 30 -14.61 -3.59 6.19
CA SER A 30 -15.66 -3.61 7.22
C SER A 30 -16.46 -2.30 7.30
N GLN A 31 -15.84 -1.20 6.89
CA GLN A 31 -16.44 0.14 6.79
C GLN A 31 -17.05 0.42 5.42
N ASN A 32 -17.15 -0.60 4.55
CA ASN A 32 -17.60 -0.51 3.15
C ASN A 32 -16.73 0.39 2.27
N VAL A 33 -15.44 0.53 2.61
CA VAL A 33 -14.46 1.19 1.74
C VAL A 33 -13.85 0.14 0.80
N GLU A 34 -13.80 0.45 -0.49
CA GLU A 34 -13.19 -0.46 -1.48
C GLU A 34 -11.66 -0.53 -1.25
N SER A 35 -11.15 -1.74 -1.01
CA SER A 35 -9.72 -1.97 -0.81
C SER A 35 -9.21 -3.15 -1.62
N LEU A 36 -7.97 -3.03 -2.12
CA LEU A 36 -7.23 -4.09 -2.78
C LEU A 36 -5.97 -4.39 -1.97
N GLN A 37 -5.89 -5.58 -1.38
CA GLN A 37 -4.67 -6.06 -0.73
C GLN A 37 -3.65 -6.49 -1.79
N VAL A 38 -2.46 -5.89 -1.74
CA VAL A 38 -1.31 -6.36 -2.51
C VAL A 38 -0.62 -7.49 -1.73
N ASP A 39 -0.41 -8.63 -2.39
CA ASP A 39 0.45 -9.71 -1.88
C ASP A 39 1.92 -9.31 -2.07
N TRP A 40 2.38 -8.43 -1.19
CA TRP A 40 3.73 -7.87 -1.23
C TRP A 40 4.58 -8.45 -0.12
N VAL A 41 5.85 -8.71 -0.44
CA VAL A 41 6.90 -9.08 0.51
C VAL A 41 8.11 -8.18 0.32
N PRO A 42 8.86 -7.86 1.40
CA PRO A 42 10.11 -7.11 1.27
C PRO A 42 11.13 -7.87 0.43
N PRO A 43 12.06 -7.16 -0.25
CA PRO A 43 13.17 -7.80 -0.96
C PRO A 43 13.90 -8.79 -0.04
N ALA A 44 14.35 -9.90 -0.61
CA ALA A 44 14.99 -10.97 0.15
C ALA A 44 14.16 -11.51 1.34
N GLY A 45 12.83 -11.31 1.34
CA GLY A 45 11.99 -11.69 2.47
C GLY A 45 12.22 -10.85 3.74
N GLY A 46 12.92 -9.72 3.63
CA GLY A 46 13.24 -8.83 4.74
C GLY A 46 14.62 -9.10 5.38
N ASP A 47 15.38 -10.04 4.85
CA ASP A 47 16.78 -10.24 5.25
C ASP A 47 17.66 -9.16 4.61
N SER A 48 18.21 -8.29 5.46
CA SER A 48 19.03 -7.17 5.00
C SER A 48 20.34 -7.62 4.34
N GLU A 49 20.97 -8.68 4.85
CA GLU A 49 22.23 -9.17 4.27
C GLU A 49 22.00 -9.77 2.88
N LEU A 50 20.92 -10.55 2.73
CA LEU A 50 20.56 -11.11 1.44
C LEU A 50 20.09 -10.03 0.45
N ALA A 51 19.36 -9.02 0.91
CA ALA A 51 18.99 -7.87 0.07
C ALA A 51 20.22 -7.14 -0.47
N ASP A 52 21.23 -6.91 0.38
CA ASP A 52 22.49 -6.29 -0.02
C ASP A 52 23.23 -7.13 -1.07
N ILE A 53 23.26 -8.46 -0.91
CA ILE A 53 23.86 -9.37 -1.89
C ILE A 53 23.12 -9.30 -3.24
N LEU A 54 21.79 -9.36 -3.23
CA LEU A 54 20.98 -9.29 -4.45
C LEU A 54 21.19 -7.97 -5.19
N SER A 55 21.23 -6.84 -4.47
CA SER A 55 21.43 -5.52 -5.07
C SER A 55 22.73 -5.39 -5.87
N ARG A 56 23.76 -6.15 -5.50
CA ARG A 56 25.08 -6.18 -6.18
C ARG A 56 25.10 -7.07 -7.43
N LEU A 57 24.11 -7.92 -7.61
CA LEU A 57 23.97 -8.81 -8.78
C LEU A 57 23.12 -8.18 -9.89
N GLU A 58 22.25 -7.24 -9.54
CA GLU A 58 21.36 -6.53 -10.48
C GLU A 58 22.03 -5.29 -11.13
N SER A 59 23.31 -5.04 -10.83
CA SER A 59 24.15 -3.97 -11.42
C SER A 59 25.07 -4.49 -12.52
#